data_AF-A0A7W1L612-F1
#
_entry.id   AF-A0A7W1L612-F1
#
_cell.length_a   1.000
_cell.length_b   1.000
_cell.length_c   1.000
_cell.angle_alpha   90.00
_cell.angle_beta   90.00
_cell.angle_gamma   90.00
#
_symmetry.space_group_name_H-M   'P 1'
#
loop_
_entity.id
_entity.type
_entity.pdbx_description
1 polymer ?
#
loop_
_entity_poly.entity_id
_entity_poly.type
_entity_poly.pdbx_seq_one_letter_code
_entity_poly.pdbx_strand_id
1 'polypeptide(L)'
;MTRTASDPTRRTQTGDRSSGSPKLGIAVQYATSDAELPTRAQVRHWVRAAQEMDATVTVRFVGAIEGRALNAEFRGNDYATNVLTFVYDDGSPRAGDIVL
;
A
#
# COMPACT_ATOMS: atom_id res chain seq x y z
N MET A 1 -24.94 24.90 -55.75
CA MET A 1 -25.48 23.53 -55.62
C MET A 1 -24.25 22.63 -55.50
N THR A 2 -23.95 21.90 -54.42
CA THR A 2 -24.77 21.30 -53.37
C THR A 2 -23.87 21.11 -52.14
N ARG A 3 -24.39 21.42 -50.95
CA ARG A 3 -23.79 21.10 -49.66
C ARG A 3 -23.76 19.58 -49.47
N THR A 4 -22.63 19.02 -49.06
CA THR A 4 -22.62 17.78 -48.28
C THR A 4 -21.72 18.01 -47.08
N ALA A 5 -22.37 18.34 -45.96
CA ALA A 5 -21.81 18.23 -44.64
C ALA A 5 -21.83 16.75 -44.25
N SER A 6 -20.69 16.21 -43.84
CA SER A 6 -20.60 14.89 -43.21
C SER A 6 -19.82 15.02 -41.90
N ASP A 7 -20.63 15.10 -40.84
CA ASP A 7 -20.46 14.46 -39.53
C ASP A 7 -19.15 14.67 -38.74
N PRO A 8 -19.16 15.56 -37.71
CA PRO A 8 -18.10 15.64 -36.72
C PRO A 8 -18.48 14.85 -35.46
N THR A 9 -18.31 13.52 -35.46
CA THR A 9 -18.48 12.76 -34.21
C THR A 9 -17.53 11.58 -34.09
N ARG A 10 -16.28 11.86 -33.68
CA ARG A 10 -15.47 10.88 -32.95
C ARG A 10 -15.22 11.37 -31.53
N ARG A 11 -16.27 11.32 -30.70
CA ARG A 11 -16.09 11.24 -29.25
C ARG A 11 -15.50 9.86 -28.98
N THR A 12 -14.26 9.78 -28.56
CA THR A 12 -13.75 8.56 -27.93
C THR A 12 -13.01 8.95 -26.65
N GLN A 13 -13.67 8.55 -25.56
CA GLN A 13 -13.12 8.16 -24.26
C GLN A 13 -12.48 9.26 -23.41
N THR A 14 -13.33 10.07 -22.79
CA THR A 14 -13.12 10.43 -21.39
C THR A 14 -13.05 9.11 -20.60
N GLY A 15 -11.86 8.73 -20.16
CA GLY A 15 -11.67 7.60 -19.26
C GLY A 15 -12.61 7.76 -18.06
N ASP A 16 -13.44 6.75 -17.87
CA ASP A 16 -14.30 6.55 -16.71
C ASP A 16 -13.41 6.49 -15.46
N ARG A 17 -13.21 7.66 -14.82
CA ARG A 17 -12.68 7.71 -13.47
C ARG A 17 -13.81 7.26 -12.56
N SER A 18 -13.94 5.95 -12.41
CA SER A 18 -14.74 5.34 -11.36
C SER A 18 -14.38 6.02 -10.03
N SER A 19 -15.28 6.87 -9.54
CA SER A 19 -15.15 7.69 -8.34
C SER A 19 -15.33 6.85 -7.07
N GLY A 20 -14.60 5.74 -6.97
CA GLY A 20 -14.49 4.95 -5.76
C GLY A 20 -13.21 5.32 -5.02
N SER A 21 -13.28 5.47 -3.69
CA SER A 21 -12.05 5.47 -2.90
C SER A 21 -11.22 4.22 -3.21
N PRO A 22 -9.89 4.31 -3.27
CA PRO A 22 -9.03 3.16 -3.50
C PRO A 22 -9.36 2.00 -2.55
N LYS A 23 -9.32 0.77 -3.07
CA LYS A 23 -9.59 -0.45 -2.31
C LYS A 23 -8.40 -0.80 -1.44
N LEU A 24 -8.63 -1.04 -0.15
CA LEU A 24 -7.59 -1.41 0.81
C LEU A 24 -7.86 -2.79 1.42
N GLY A 25 -6.98 -3.74 1.17
CA GLY A 25 -6.80 -4.91 2.02
C GLY A 25 -5.73 -4.60 3.07
N ILE A 26 -6.05 -4.72 4.36
CA ILE A 26 -5.06 -4.51 5.42
C ILE A 26 -5.14 -5.58 6.51
N ALA A 27 -3.97 -6.14 6.82
CA ALA A 27 -3.76 -7.01 7.97
C ALA A 27 -2.80 -6.34 8.96
N VAL A 28 -3.06 -6.50 10.26
CA VAL A 28 -2.20 -5.97 11.33
C VAL A 28 -1.79 -7.11 12.25
N GLN A 29 -0.49 -7.36 12.32
CA GLN A 29 0.15 -8.44 13.08
C GLN A 29 1.04 -7.88 14.19
N TYR A 30 1.06 -8.55 15.33
CA TYR A 30 1.94 -8.22 16.45
C TYR A 30 2.73 -9.47 16.80
N ALA A 31 4.03 -9.44 16.56
CA ALA A 31 5.00 -10.46 16.95
C ALA A 31 5.82 -10.05 18.19
N THR A 32 5.47 -8.90 18.79
CA THR A 32 6.00 -8.41 20.06
C THR A 32 4.84 -8.10 21.01
N SER A 33 5.12 -8.11 22.32
CA SER A 33 4.20 -7.77 23.40
C SER A 33 4.50 -6.41 24.03
N ASP A 34 5.14 -5.51 23.28
CA ASP A 34 5.44 -4.16 23.76
C ASP A 34 4.16 -3.41 24.17
N ALA A 35 4.25 -2.70 25.31
CA ALA A 35 3.09 -2.06 25.93
C ALA A 35 2.57 -0.85 25.14
N GLU A 36 3.41 -0.24 24.31
CA GLU A 36 3.13 1.02 23.62
C GLU A 36 2.77 0.85 22.13
N LEU A 37 2.31 -0.34 21.73
CA LEU A 37 1.94 -0.60 20.34
C LEU A 37 0.62 0.09 19.96
N PRO A 38 0.52 0.67 18.75
CA PRO A 38 -0.72 1.26 18.29
C PRO A 38 -1.79 0.20 18.10
N THR A 39 -3.04 0.56 18.36
CA THR A 39 -4.17 -0.33 18.14
C THR A 39 -4.36 -0.62 16.64
N ARG A 40 -4.94 -1.77 16.32
CA ARG A 40 -5.29 -2.12 14.92
C ARG A 40 -6.15 -1.04 14.25
N ALA A 41 -6.99 -0.35 15.01
CA ALA A 41 -7.84 0.73 14.48
C ALA A 41 -7.02 1.97 14.07
N GLN A 42 -6.05 2.39 14.89
CA GLN A 42 -5.13 3.49 14.58
C GLN A 42 -4.31 3.16 13.33
N VAL A 43 -3.73 1.96 13.26
CA VAL A 43 -2.93 1.52 12.11
C VAL A 43 -3.78 1.53 10.83
N ARG A 44 -4.99 0.97 10.86
CA ARG A 44 -5.90 1.00 9.70
C ARG A 44 -6.26 2.42 9.28
N HIS A 45 -6.48 3.31 10.25
CA HIS A 45 -6.79 4.70 9.96
C HIS A 45 -5.61 5.39 9.24
N TRP A 46 -4.38 5.23 9.75
CA TRP A 46 -3.18 5.80 9.14
C TRP A 46 -2.91 5.26 7.74
N VAL A 47 -2.98 3.94 7.54
CA VAL A 47 -2.73 3.34 6.22
C VAL A 47 -3.78 3.79 5.21
N ARG A 48 -5.06 3.84 5.60
CA ARG A 48 -6.12 4.35 4.73
C ARG A 48 -5.93 5.84 4.39
N ALA A 49 -5.42 6.64 5.31
CA ALA A 49 -5.11 8.05 5.05
C ALA A 49 -3.91 8.24 4.11
N ALA A 50 -2.95 7.31 4.13
CA ALA A 50 -1.75 7.35 3.29
C ALA A 50 -1.94 6.69 1.90
N GLN A 51 -3.06 6.00 1.67
CA GLN A 51 -3.29 5.23 0.45
C GLN A 51 -3.69 6.11 -0.74
N GLU A 52 -2.94 6.00 -1.83
CA GLU A 52 -3.24 6.71 -3.09
C GLU A 52 -3.84 5.80 -4.18
N MET A 53 -3.65 4.48 -4.08
CA MET A 53 -4.07 3.50 -5.08
C MET A 53 -4.47 2.17 -4.43
N ASP A 54 -5.14 1.29 -5.18
CA ASP A 54 -5.54 -0.03 -4.70
C ASP A 54 -4.34 -0.80 -4.13
N ALA A 55 -4.47 -1.30 -2.91
CA ALA A 55 -3.35 -1.92 -2.20
C ALA A 55 -3.80 -3.02 -1.23
N THR A 56 -2.93 -4.01 -1.05
CA THR A 56 -3.00 -5.05 -0.03
C THR A 56 -1.73 -4.99 0.81
N VAL A 57 -1.85 -4.57 2.08
CA VAL A 57 -0.70 -4.32 2.96
C VAL A 57 -0.81 -5.09 4.26
N THR A 58 0.25 -5.78 4.65
CA THR A 58 0.40 -6.25 6.04
C THR A 58 1.29 -5.29 6.81
N VAL A 59 0.82 -4.81 7.96
CA VAL A 59 1.66 -4.10 8.94
C VAL A 59 1.98 -5.06 10.06
N ARG A 60 3.26 -5.35 10.30
CA ARG A 60 3.72 -6.29 11.32
C ARG A 60 4.65 -5.58 12.31
N PHE A 61 4.28 -5.59 13.58
CA PHE A 61 5.13 -5.09 14.67
C PHE A 61 6.00 -6.23 15.21
N VAL A 62 7.29 -6.04 15.27
CA VAL A 62 8.30 -7.00 15.71
C VAL A 62 9.16 -6.42 16.82
N GLY A 63 9.78 -7.29 17.62
CA GLY A 63 10.74 -6.84 18.63
C GLY A 63 12.09 -6.48 18.01
N ALA A 64 12.93 -5.77 18.76
CA ALA A 64 14.25 -5.33 18.31
C ALA A 64 15.16 -6.49 17.82
N ILE A 65 15.03 -7.69 18.41
CA ILE A 65 15.81 -8.87 18.02
C ILE A 65 15.41 -9.33 16.61
N GLU A 66 14.11 -9.47 16.34
CA GLU A 66 13.59 -9.89 15.03
C GLU A 66 13.85 -8.80 13.98
N GLY A 67 13.60 -7.52 14.31
CA GLY A 67 13.88 -6.40 13.41
C GLY A 67 15.37 -6.29 13.02
N ARG A 68 16.28 -6.52 13.97
CA ARG A 68 17.72 -6.59 13.70
C ARG A 68 18.08 -7.76 12.79
N ALA A 69 17.56 -8.96 13.08
CA ALA A 69 17.81 -10.15 12.26
C ALA A 69 17.34 -9.95 10.82
N LEU A 70 16.13 -9.40 10.63
CA LEU A 70 15.58 -9.09 9.31
C LEU A 70 16.41 -8.04 8.57
N ASN A 71 16.89 -7.00 9.26
CA ASN A 71 17.73 -5.97 8.64
C ASN A 71 19.10 -6.54 8.23
N ALA A 72 19.68 -7.43 9.05
CA ALA A 72 20.92 -8.12 8.72
C ALA A 72 20.72 -9.03 7.50
N GLU A 73 19.65 -9.81 7.45
CA GLU A 73 19.37 -10.78 6.40
C GLU A 73 19.03 -10.11 5.06
N PHE A 74 18.13 -9.13 5.05
CA PHE A 74 17.60 -8.54 3.81
C PHE A 74 18.30 -7.25 3.38
N ARG A 75 18.99 -6.55 4.28
CA ARG A 75 19.69 -5.29 3.99
C ARG A 75 21.20 -5.33 4.29
N GLY A 76 21.72 -6.41 4.89
CA GLY A 76 23.13 -6.52 5.27
C GLY A 76 23.53 -5.66 6.46
N ASN A 77 22.57 -5.11 7.20
CA ASN A 77 22.80 -4.14 8.28
C ASN A 77 22.48 -4.75 9.65
N ASP A 78 23.51 -4.94 10.50
CA ASP A 78 23.37 -5.61 11.79
C ASP A 78 22.93 -4.68 12.95
N TYR A 79 21.84 -3.95 12.73
CA TYR A 79 21.16 -3.15 13.76
C TYR A 79 19.64 -3.12 13.51
N ALA A 80 18.85 -2.91 14.56
CA ALA A 80 17.40 -2.77 14.41
C ALA A 80 17.05 -1.46 13.68
N THR A 81 16.24 -1.55 12.62
CA THR A 81 15.71 -0.37 11.92
C THR A 81 14.29 -0.08 12.40
N ASN A 82 13.83 1.16 12.21
CA ASN A 82 12.47 1.56 12.54
C ASN A 82 11.44 0.99 11.56
N VAL A 83 11.84 0.75 10.30
CA VAL A 83 10.95 0.27 9.23
C VAL A 83 11.71 -0.60 8.23
N LEU A 84 11.12 -1.73 7.84
CA LEU A 84 11.45 -2.48 6.64
C LEU A 84 10.21 -2.60 5.75
N THR A 85 10.40 -2.48 4.44
CA THR A 85 9.33 -2.68 3.45
C THR A 85 9.71 -3.79 2.48
N PHE A 86 8.80 -4.74 2.30
CA PHE A 86 8.91 -5.88 1.39
C PHE A 86 7.79 -5.77 0.36
N VAL A 87 8.13 -5.52 -0.90
CA VAL A 87 7.14 -5.39 -1.99
C VAL A 87 7.05 -6.72 -2.72
N TYR A 88 5.85 -7.23 -2.91
CA TYR A 88 5.56 -8.48 -3.62
C TYR A 88 5.14 -8.25 -5.06
N ASP A 89 4.30 -7.23 -5.29
CA ASP A 89 3.76 -6.88 -6.60
C ASP A 89 3.66 -5.35 -6.70
N ASP A 90 4.21 -4.77 -7.76
CA ASP A 90 4.18 -3.34 -8.05
C ASP A 90 2.99 -2.92 -8.94
N GLY A 91 2.20 -3.90 -9.39
CA GLY A 91 0.95 -3.76 -10.12
C GLY A 91 -0.21 -3.22 -9.28
N SER A 92 -1.44 -3.35 -9.82
CA SER A 92 -2.66 -2.89 -9.15
C SER A 92 -3.58 -4.09 -8.90
N PRO A 93 -3.85 -4.48 -7.63
CA PRO A 93 -3.45 -3.79 -6.40
C PRO A 93 -1.98 -4.02 -6.01
N ARG A 94 -1.32 -2.99 -5.48
CA ARG A 94 0.05 -3.13 -4.93
C ARG A 94 0.03 -4.03 -3.71
N ALA A 95 0.99 -4.95 -3.60
CA ALA A 95 1.05 -5.87 -2.48
C ALA A 95 2.40 -5.81 -1.78
N GLY A 96 2.39 -5.79 -0.45
CA GLY A 96 3.62 -5.82 0.33
C GLY A 96 3.41 -5.81 1.84
N ASP A 97 4.51 -5.98 2.55
CA ASP A 97 4.58 -5.95 4.00
C ASP A 97 5.42 -4.78 4.49
N ILE A 98 4.96 -4.16 5.58
CA ILE A 98 5.66 -3.14 6.34
C ILE A 98 5.94 -3.73 7.72
N VAL A 99 7.22 -3.89 8.04
CA VAL A 99 7.69 -4.42 9.32
C VAL A 99 8.22 -3.27 10.16
N LEU A 100 7.71 -3.14 11.38
CA LEU A 100 8.00 -2.09 12.35
C LEU A 100 8.58 -2.70 13.62
#